data_AF-A0A960ZXE3-F1
#
_entry.id   AF-A0A960ZXE3-F1
#
_cell.length_a   1.000
_cell.length_b   1.000
_cell.length_c   1.000
_cell.angle_alpha   90.00
_cell.angle_beta   90.00
_cell.angle_gamma   90.00
#
_symmetry.space_group_name_H-M   'P 1'
#
loop_
_entity.id
_entity.type
_entity.pdbx_description
1 polymer ?
#
loop_
_entity_poly.entity_id
_entity_poly.type
_entity_poly.pdbx_seq_one_letter_code
_entity_poly.pdbx_strand_id
1 'polypeptide(L)'
;MALFGKQKSLLSRNKCRTLFFEVYNWYKKNWRELFSKELDSLERDLKQFDQAIVSNDRAAANAHVEKFTLFKSRYIKKSPLKTALETIFCIAGALAVALVLRLVWFESMVIPTGSMRPTYREEDHLFVSKDAFALNIPGATDHLYFDPALLERTDVVIWSGDGIDLPDTHSTFLGVIPWEKRYIKRLMGQPGDTVYFYGGELYTLDRDGQNVTSTYRHPWMERLDHVPILSFEGERLRPKYDELTGRLQSITFEQMHQPIGRLTFGSDRKNMTGEVFDGKEWIKDDPQAAKTPHEQIKTYSDFFGISNYAKARLLTPEQYTSMTDEKSEGDAKLVLELQHTPYLSSKGVEFYSVGLGRESLHFTPHKSYLPLNQAHLDRLMDTLYTIRFVVTNQRAVPYGEEEGTPTLNRPVLPGVPDGTYEFYYGKLYQVGWMGFLTELPDSHPLASRSAENIQKLFNLGIEMHLDFDPARGTGQIPSRFAYFRNGDFYVMGGSVLNRDDPTLKAFLEKENAAAAKESAYVPFVDRGPPSEETIRAFGVKVPEDHYLLLGDNYSRSADSRIFGFVPSANLQGVPSI
;
A
#
# COMPACT_ATOMS: atom_id res chain seq x y z
N MET A 1 -31.66 41.40 -28.78
CA MET A 1 -31.14 42.35 -29.78
C MET A 1 -30.52 41.55 -30.93
N ALA A 2 -30.89 41.87 -32.17
CA ALA A 2 -30.36 41.37 -33.45
C ALA A 2 -30.62 39.89 -33.86
N LEU A 3 -31.71 39.74 -34.63
CA LEU A 3 -31.86 38.77 -35.72
C LEU A 3 -30.62 38.79 -36.63
N PHE A 4 -29.69 37.85 -36.46
CA PHE A 4 -28.78 37.47 -37.53
C PHE A 4 -29.48 36.42 -38.39
N GLY A 5 -30.12 36.88 -39.47
CA GLY A 5 -30.56 36.01 -40.55
C GLY A 5 -29.34 35.29 -41.13
N LYS A 6 -29.12 34.04 -40.73
CA LYS A 6 -28.19 33.14 -41.43
C LYS A 6 -28.67 33.06 -42.88
N GLN A 7 -27.94 33.68 -43.79
CA GLN A 7 -28.02 33.39 -45.22
C GLN A 7 -27.87 31.86 -45.35
N LYS A 8 -28.96 31.14 -45.68
CA LYS A 8 -28.95 29.67 -45.82
C LYS A 8 -27.85 29.33 -46.84
N SER A 9 -26.72 28.80 -46.37
CA SER A 9 -25.61 28.45 -47.25
C SER A 9 -26.11 27.43 -48.28
N LEU A 10 -26.05 27.77 -49.57
CA LEU A 10 -26.47 26.91 -50.66
C LEU A 10 -25.78 25.54 -50.54
N LEU A 11 -26.53 24.43 -50.62
CA LEU A 11 -25.96 23.09 -50.63
C LEU A 11 -24.92 22.97 -51.77
N SER A 12 -23.88 22.17 -51.54
CA SER A 12 -22.91 21.87 -52.58
C SER A 12 -23.55 21.00 -53.66
N ARG A 13 -23.03 21.10 -54.90
CA ARG A 13 -23.53 20.33 -56.05
C ARG A 13 -23.60 18.83 -55.75
N ASN A 14 -22.61 18.28 -55.04
CA ASN A 14 -22.59 16.86 -54.65
C ASN A 14 -23.75 16.52 -53.71
N LYS A 15 -24.07 17.38 -52.73
CA LYS A 15 -25.21 17.17 -51.82
C LYS A 15 -26.55 17.26 -52.55
N CYS A 16 -26.71 18.18 -53.52
CA CYS A 16 -27.91 18.27 -54.35
C CYS A 16 -28.10 17.01 -55.20
N ARG A 17 -27.02 16.50 -55.83
CA ARG A 17 -27.04 15.24 -56.59
C ARG A 17 -27.42 14.04 -55.72
N THR A 18 -26.83 13.92 -54.54
CA THR A 18 -27.18 12.84 -53.59
C THR A 18 -28.66 12.89 -53.23
N LEU A 19 -29.20 14.06 -52.88
CA LEU A 19 -30.61 14.24 -52.53
C LEU A 19 -31.54 13.88 -53.70
N PHE A 20 -31.20 14.32 -54.93
CA PHE A 20 -31.94 13.96 -56.13
C PHE A 20 -31.99 12.45 -56.32
N PHE A 21 -30.84 11.77 -56.27
CA PHE A 21 -30.80 10.32 -56.45
C PHE A 21 -31.55 9.56 -55.37
N GLU A 22 -31.50 10.00 -54.11
CA GLU A 22 -32.27 9.37 -53.02
C GLU A 22 -33.79 9.47 -53.27
N VAL A 23 -34.28 10.66 -53.63
CA VAL A 23 -35.71 10.89 -53.91
C VAL A 23 -36.15 10.17 -55.18
N TYR A 24 -35.36 10.26 -56.24
CA TYR A 24 -35.63 9.60 -57.52
C TYR A 24 -35.65 8.07 -57.40
N ASN A 25 -34.69 7.48 -56.68
CA ASN A 25 -34.64 6.03 -56.47
C ASN A 25 -35.81 5.53 -55.61
N TRP A 26 -36.25 6.32 -54.63
CA TRP A 26 -37.46 6.01 -53.87
C TRP A 26 -38.70 6.08 -54.78
N TYR A 27 -38.84 7.17 -55.54
CA TYR A 27 -39.94 7.36 -56.50
C TYR A 27 -40.03 6.18 -57.47
N LYS A 28 -38.92 5.77 -58.09
CA LYS A 28 -38.87 4.65 -59.04
C LYS A 28 -39.44 3.34 -58.47
N LYS A 29 -39.30 3.11 -57.16
CA LYS A 29 -39.74 1.89 -56.48
C LYS A 29 -41.15 1.99 -55.90
N ASN A 30 -41.53 3.16 -55.40
CA ASN A 30 -42.69 3.34 -54.51
C ASN A 30 -43.71 4.36 -55.02
N TRP A 31 -43.65 4.81 -56.28
CA TRP A 31 -44.54 5.85 -56.82
C TRP A 31 -46.04 5.57 -56.62
N ARG A 32 -46.44 4.29 -56.52
CA ARG A 32 -47.83 3.85 -56.29
C ARG A 32 -48.36 4.17 -54.88
N GLU A 33 -47.49 4.54 -53.95
CA GLU A 33 -47.86 4.90 -52.57
C GLU A 33 -48.33 6.36 -52.44
N LEU A 34 -48.21 7.17 -53.50
CA LEU A 34 -48.61 8.58 -53.51
C LEU A 34 -49.99 8.77 -54.17
N PHE A 35 -50.77 9.74 -53.67
CA PHE A 35 -52.00 10.17 -54.35
C PHE A 35 -51.67 10.85 -55.68
N SER A 36 -52.57 10.78 -56.67
CA SER A 36 -52.33 11.29 -58.03
C SER A 36 -51.82 12.73 -58.08
N LYS A 37 -52.40 13.64 -57.29
CA LYS A 37 -51.97 15.04 -57.20
C LYS A 37 -50.57 15.23 -56.59
N GLU A 38 -50.17 14.36 -55.66
CA GLU A 38 -48.84 14.41 -55.04
C GLU A 38 -47.77 13.87 -55.99
N LEU A 39 -48.10 12.84 -56.76
CA LEU A 39 -47.25 12.25 -57.79
C LEU A 39 -46.90 13.26 -58.90
N ASP A 40 -47.92 13.94 -59.45
CA ASP A 40 -47.74 14.96 -60.50
C ASP A 40 -46.89 16.15 -60.03
N SER A 41 -46.97 16.47 -58.74
CA SER A 41 -46.15 17.52 -58.11
C SER A 41 -44.68 17.06 -58.03
N LEU A 42 -44.45 15.85 -57.50
CA LEU A 42 -43.12 15.27 -57.33
C LEU A 42 -42.38 15.09 -58.67
N GLU A 43 -43.05 14.60 -59.72
CA GLU A 43 -42.44 14.42 -61.04
C GLU A 43 -42.02 15.74 -61.68
N ARG A 44 -42.83 16.79 -61.53
CA ARG A 44 -42.48 18.14 -62.01
C ARG A 44 -41.27 18.68 -61.26
N ASP A 45 -41.25 18.55 -59.93
CA ASP A 45 -40.11 19.00 -59.14
C ASP A 45 -38.83 18.22 -59.48
N LEU A 46 -38.91 16.90 -59.70
CA LEU A 46 -37.76 16.07 -60.03
C LEU A 46 -37.15 16.49 -61.37
N LYS A 47 -37.99 16.76 -62.38
CA LYS A 47 -37.53 17.28 -63.68
C LYS A 47 -36.86 18.65 -63.56
N GLN A 48 -37.46 19.57 -62.79
CA GLN A 48 -36.90 20.91 -62.59
C GLN A 48 -35.59 20.87 -61.79
N PHE A 49 -35.50 20.02 -60.77
CA PHE A 49 -34.29 19.87 -59.97
C PHE A 49 -33.16 19.20 -60.75
N ASP A 50 -33.44 18.20 -61.59
CA ASP A 50 -32.45 17.58 -62.49
C ASP A 50 -31.92 18.61 -63.50
N GLN A 51 -32.81 19.37 -64.15
CA GLN A 51 -32.43 20.45 -65.06
C GLN A 51 -31.52 21.47 -64.39
N ALA A 52 -31.85 21.89 -63.16
CA ALA A 52 -31.02 22.83 -62.40
C ALA A 52 -29.64 22.25 -62.01
N ILE A 53 -29.56 20.95 -61.71
CA ILE A 53 -28.29 20.26 -61.42
C ILE A 53 -27.43 20.13 -62.69
N VAL A 54 -28.04 19.83 -63.84
CA VAL A 54 -27.36 19.67 -65.14
C VAL A 54 -26.89 21.02 -65.69
N SER A 55 -27.71 22.07 -65.59
CA SER A 55 -27.36 23.44 -65.99
C SER A 55 -26.37 24.12 -65.04
N ASN A 56 -26.01 23.46 -63.93
CA ASN A 56 -25.15 23.98 -62.88
C ASN A 56 -25.71 25.24 -62.19
N ASP A 57 -27.03 25.45 -62.24
CA ASP A 57 -27.72 26.53 -61.54
C ASP A 57 -27.96 26.16 -60.08
N ARG A 58 -27.02 26.61 -59.23
CA ARG A 58 -27.05 26.33 -57.80
C ARG A 58 -28.21 27.01 -57.08
N ALA A 59 -28.69 28.16 -57.56
CA ALA A 59 -29.80 28.89 -56.94
C ALA A 59 -31.12 28.16 -57.21
N ALA A 60 -31.36 27.81 -58.47
CA ALA A 60 -32.54 27.03 -58.87
C ALA A 60 -32.56 25.65 -58.21
N ALA A 61 -31.41 24.96 -58.12
CA ALA A 61 -31.35 23.68 -57.41
C ALA A 61 -31.73 23.84 -55.93
N ASN A 62 -31.19 24.85 -55.24
CA ASN A 62 -31.49 25.05 -53.82
C ASN A 62 -32.96 25.44 -53.53
N ALA A 63 -33.69 25.99 -54.51
CA ALA A 63 -35.13 26.23 -54.37
C ALA A 63 -35.94 24.95 -54.11
N HIS A 64 -35.46 23.80 -54.61
CA HIS A 64 -36.13 22.50 -54.44
C HIS A 64 -35.62 21.69 -53.22
N VAL A 65 -34.48 22.08 -52.64
CA VAL A 65 -33.82 21.35 -51.55
C VAL A 65 -34.73 21.20 -50.33
N GLU A 66 -35.44 22.26 -49.94
CA GLU A 66 -36.33 22.22 -48.77
C GLU A 66 -37.49 21.26 -49.00
N LYS A 67 -38.12 21.31 -50.18
CA LYS A 67 -39.20 20.42 -50.59
C LYS A 67 -38.77 18.95 -50.59
N PHE A 68 -37.59 18.65 -51.13
CA PHE A 68 -37.06 17.29 -51.17
C PHE A 68 -36.49 16.79 -49.85
N THR A 69 -36.02 17.68 -48.99
CA THR A 69 -35.62 17.30 -47.62
C THR A 69 -36.85 16.93 -46.79
N LEU A 70 -37.94 17.71 -46.90
CA LEU A 70 -39.23 17.38 -46.29
C LEU A 70 -39.80 16.06 -46.84
N PHE A 71 -39.78 15.88 -48.16
CA PHE A 71 -40.20 14.64 -48.81
C PHE A 71 -39.39 13.43 -48.30
N LYS A 72 -38.05 13.56 -48.26
CA LYS A 72 -37.16 12.53 -47.72
C LYS A 72 -37.53 12.19 -46.27
N SER A 73 -37.77 13.19 -45.42
CA SER A 73 -38.13 12.95 -44.01
C SER A 73 -39.48 12.22 -43.85
N ARG A 74 -40.43 12.42 -44.77
CA ARG A 74 -41.77 11.83 -44.71
C ARG A 74 -41.83 10.41 -45.28
N TYR A 75 -41.12 10.14 -46.38
CA TYR A 75 -41.28 8.89 -47.15
C TYR A 75 -40.03 8.00 -47.16
N ILE A 76 -38.85 8.59 -47.01
CA ILE A 76 -37.57 7.88 -47.06
C ILE A 76 -37.05 7.71 -45.64
N LYS A 77 -37.54 6.68 -44.95
CA LYS A 77 -36.99 6.30 -43.63
C LYS A 77 -35.51 5.96 -43.81
N LYS A 78 -34.64 6.53 -42.97
CA LYS A 78 -33.23 6.10 -42.93
C LYS A 78 -33.20 4.59 -42.71
N SER A 79 -32.36 3.87 -43.47
CA SER A 79 -32.17 2.44 -43.27
C SER A 79 -31.81 2.19 -41.80
N PRO A 80 -32.53 1.31 -41.08
CA PRO A 80 -32.24 1.04 -39.67
C PRO A 80 -30.81 0.57 -39.48
N LEU A 81 -30.25 -0.18 -40.44
CA LEU A 81 -28.86 -0.62 -40.44
C LEU A 81 -27.88 0.55 -40.61
N LYS A 82 -28.18 1.52 -41.48
CA LYS A 82 -27.32 2.72 -41.65
C LYS A 82 -27.34 3.59 -40.40
N THR A 83 -28.51 3.81 -39.82
CA THR A 83 -28.63 4.54 -38.55
C THR A 83 -27.89 3.81 -37.42
N ALA A 84 -28.02 2.48 -37.34
CA ALA A 84 -27.29 1.68 -36.36
C ALA A 84 -25.78 1.81 -36.53
N LEU A 85 -25.27 1.71 -37.77
CA LEU A 85 -23.85 1.91 -38.06
C LEU A 85 -23.37 3.33 -37.70
N GLU A 86 -24.11 4.37 -38.09
CA GLU A 86 -23.81 5.78 -37.72
C GLU A 86 -23.69 5.92 -36.19
N THR A 87 -24.65 5.36 -35.43
CA THR A 87 -24.63 5.37 -33.97
C THR A 87 -23.45 4.58 -33.40
N ILE A 88 -23.15 3.39 -33.94
CA ILE A 88 -22.01 2.57 -33.51
C ILE A 88 -20.69 3.33 -33.73
N PHE A 89 -20.51 3.97 -34.88
CA PHE A 89 -19.31 4.77 -35.15
C PHE A 89 -19.18 5.96 -34.19
N CYS A 90 -20.26 6.67 -33.88
CA CYS A 90 -20.25 7.74 -32.89
C CYS A 90 -19.90 7.24 -31.49
N ILE A 91 -20.48 6.12 -31.06
CA ILE A 91 -20.18 5.50 -29.77
C ILE A 91 -18.73 5.03 -29.73
N ALA A 92 -18.26 4.34 -30.76
CA ALA A 92 -16.87 3.87 -30.86
C ALA A 92 -15.87 5.04 -30.84
N GLY A 93 -16.17 6.14 -31.54
CA GLY A 93 -15.37 7.36 -31.51
C GLY A 93 -15.34 8.01 -30.12
N ALA A 94 -16.49 8.13 -29.45
CA ALA A 94 -16.56 8.66 -28.10
C ALA A 94 -15.81 7.77 -27.09
N LEU A 95 -15.95 6.44 -27.20
CA LEU A 95 -15.22 5.49 -26.37
C LEU A 95 -13.71 5.54 -26.63
N ALA A 96 -13.28 5.70 -27.88
CA ALA A 96 -11.86 5.84 -28.22
C ALA A 96 -11.26 7.13 -27.62
N VAL A 97 -11.97 8.26 -27.72
CA VAL A 97 -11.54 9.51 -27.08
C VAL A 97 -11.51 9.37 -25.56
N ALA A 98 -12.55 8.79 -24.95
CA ALA A 98 -12.58 8.54 -23.52
C ALA A 98 -11.45 7.61 -23.06
N LEU A 99 -11.12 6.59 -23.85
CA LEU A 99 -10.01 5.68 -23.58
C LEU A 99 -8.66 6.41 -23.65
N VAL A 100 -8.42 7.25 -24.66
CA VAL A 100 -7.18 8.03 -24.77
C VAL A 100 -7.05 9.01 -23.59
N LEU A 101 -8.12 9.73 -23.25
CA LEU A 101 -8.12 10.63 -22.09
C LEU A 101 -7.82 9.87 -20.80
N ARG A 102 -8.40 8.67 -20.62
CA ARG A 102 -8.16 7.84 -19.45
C ARG A 102 -6.75 7.27 -19.37
N LEU A 103 -6.17 6.90 -20.50
CA LEU A 103 -4.83 6.31 -20.56
C LEU A 103 -3.75 7.38 -20.35
N VAL A 104 -3.97 8.60 -20.84
CA VAL A 104 -2.93 9.64 -20.91
C VAL A 104 -3.09 10.72 -19.84
N TRP A 105 -4.31 11.10 -19.47
CA TRP A 105 -4.54 12.34 -18.71
C TRP A 105 -5.01 12.10 -17.28
N PHE A 106 -6.15 11.44 -17.10
CA PHE A 106 -6.72 11.23 -15.77
C PHE A 106 -7.42 9.88 -15.59
N GLU A 107 -7.41 9.37 -14.36
CA GLU A 107 -8.11 8.16 -13.99
C GLU A 107 -8.84 8.34 -12.66
N SER A 108 -10.06 7.81 -12.54
CA SER A 108 -10.75 7.71 -11.26
C SER A 108 -10.44 6.37 -10.63
N MET A 109 -10.05 6.38 -9.35
CA MET A 109 -9.76 5.18 -8.58
C MET A 109 -10.45 5.22 -7.21
N VAL A 110 -10.70 4.04 -6.65
CA VAL A 110 -11.21 3.86 -5.29
C VAL A 110 -10.10 3.20 -4.48
N ILE A 111 -9.86 3.67 -3.27
CA ILE A 111 -8.84 3.08 -2.39
C ILE A 111 -9.36 1.77 -1.79
N PRO A 112 -8.73 0.62 -2.10
CA PRO A 112 -9.24 -0.68 -1.65
C PRO A 112 -8.68 -1.13 -0.29
N THR A 113 -7.59 -0.51 0.19
CA THR A 113 -6.86 -0.97 1.38
C THR A 113 -6.44 0.19 2.28
N GLY A 114 -6.38 -0.05 3.60
CA GLY A 114 -5.98 0.93 4.61
C GLY A 114 -4.47 1.18 4.74
N SER A 115 -3.67 0.91 3.70
CA SER A 115 -2.21 1.11 3.73
C SER A 115 -1.79 2.58 3.75
N MET A 116 -2.67 3.48 3.29
CA MET A 116 -2.46 4.92 3.26
C MET A 116 -3.17 5.67 4.40
N ARG A 117 -3.73 4.96 5.40
CA ARG A 117 -4.27 5.61 6.60
C ARG A 117 -3.13 6.34 7.33
N PRO A 118 -3.34 7.54 7.90
CA PRO A 118 -4.59 8.28 7.98
C PRO A 118 -4.93 9.12 6.74
N THR A 119 -3.98 9.28 5.80
CA THR A 119 -4.10 10.19 4.64
C THR A 119 -5.26 9.82 3.72
N TYR A 120 -5.38 8.54 3.38
CA TYR A 120 -6.54 8.00 2.64
C TYR A 120 -7.13 6.80 3.37
N ARG A 121 -8.45 6.71 3.34
CA ARG A 121 -9.24 5.62 3.88
C ARG A 121 -9.77 4.75 2.75
N GLU A 122 -10.10 3.52 3.09
CA GLU A 122 -10.81 2.63 2.20
C GLU A 122 -12.12 3.28 1.74
N GLU A 123 -12.49 3.06 0.47
CA GLU A 123 -13.62 3.67 -0.22
C GLU A 123 -13.46 5.18 -0.55
N ASP A 124 -12.33 5.81 -0.23
CA ASP A 124 -12.04 7.15 -0.76
C ASP A 124 -11.92 7.10 -2.29
N HIS A 125 -12.62 8.03 -2.95
CA HIS A 125 -12.58 8.21 -4.41
C HIS A 125 -11.57 9.30 -4.77
N LEU A 126 -10.58 8.94 -5.57
CA LEU A 126 -9.54 9.86 -6.02
C LEU A 126 -9.60 10.06 -7.53
N PHE A 127 -9.26 11.28 -7.96
CA PHE A 127 -8.83 11.53 -9.33
C PHE A 127 -7.31 11.47 -9.36
N VAL A 128 -6.76 10.81 -10.39
CA VAL A 128 -5.33 10.66 -10.60
C VAL A 128 -4.96 11.49 -11.82
N SER A 129 -4.05 12.44 -11.66
CA SER A 129 -3.40 13.13 -12.79
C SER A 129 -2.20 12.29 -13.23
N LYS A 130 -2.16 11.97 -14.51
CA LYS A 130 -1.08 11.17 -15.14
C LYS A 130 -0.01 12.05 -15.78
N ASP A 131 -0.32 13.33 -16.00
CA ASP A 131 0.50 14.34 -16.65
C ASP A 131 1.36 15.17 -15.68
N ALA A 132 1.26 14.92 -14.37
CA ALA A 132 1.96 15.70 -13.35
C ALA A 132 3.50 15.63 -13.46
N PHE A 133 4.04 14.47 -13.82
CA PHE A 133 5.49 14.25 -13.94
C PHE A 133 5.88 13.40 -15.16
N ALA A 134 4.91 12.82 -15.87
CA ALA A 134 5.16 11.92 -16.98
C ALA A 134 4.11 12.04 -18.10
N LEU A 135 4.43 11.51 -19.27
CA LEU A 135 3.47 11.21 -20.34
C LEU A 135 3.54 9.70 -20.61
N ASN A 136 2.61 8.93 -20.05
CA ASN A 136 2.65 7.46 -20.11
C ASN A 136 2.41 6.91 -21.51
N ILE A 137 3.06 5.79 -21.85
CA ILE A 137 2.75 5.02 -23.06
C ILE A 137 1.45 4.23 -22.82
N PRO A 138 0.42 4.39 -23.67
CA PRO A 138 -0.83 3.65 -23.52
C PRO A 138 -0.62 2.13 -23.51
N GLY A 139 -0.99 1.48 -22.40
CA GLY A 139 -0.91 0.01 -22.26
C GLY A 139 0.47 -0.54 -21.90
N ALA A 140 1.45 0.33 -21.63
CA ALA A 140 2.74 -0.04 -21.07
C ALA A 140 2.99 0.72 -19.75
N THR A 141 3.99 0.29 -18.99
CA THR A 141 4.46 1.01 -17.80
C THR A 141 5.27 2.24 -18.17
N ASP A 142 6.16 2.11 -19.15
CA ASP A 142 7.12 3.13 -19.59
C ASP A 142 6.48 4.46 -20.09
N HIS A 143 7.31 5.50 -20.18
CA HIS A 143 6.89 6.87 -20.45
C HIS A 143 7.43 7.39 -21.78
N LEU A 144 6.60 8.14 -22.52
CA LEU A 144 7.05 8.98 -23.65
C LEU A 144 7.89 10.17 -23.18
N TYR A 145 7.59 10.68 -21.99
CA TYR A 145 8.30 11.76 -21.32
C TYR A 145 8.23 11.52 -19.81
N PHE A 146 9.32 11.76 -19.10
CA PHE A 146 9.39 11.64 -17.65
C PHE A 146 10.33 12.72 -17.11
N ASP A 147 9.84 13.51 -16.16
CA ASP A 147 10.64 14.52 -15.48
C ASP A 147 10.71 14.20 -13.97
N PRO A 148 11.81 13.60 -13.50
CA PRO A 148 11.97 13.26 -12.09
C PRO A 148 12.02 14.50 -11.19
N ALA A 149 12.31 15.70 -11.72
CA ALA A 149 12.37 16.92 -10.93
C ALA A 149 10.98 17.41 -10.48
N LEU A 150 9.90 16.91 -11.09
CA LEU A 150 8.52 17.21 -10.73
C LEU A 150 7.97 16.30 -9.63
N LEU A 151 8.74 15.28 -9.21
CA LEU A 151 8.40 14.41 -8.09
C LEU A 151 9.15 14.89 -6.85
N GLU A 152 8.43 15.21 -5.79
CA GLU A 152 9.00 15.63 -4.52
C GLU A 152 8.96 14.50 -3.48
N ARG A 153 9.90 14.53 -2.53
CA ARG A 153 9.81 13.68 -1.34
C ARG A 153 8.51 14.00 -0.63
N THR A 154 7.86 12.96 -0.13
CA THR A 154 6.54 12.97 0.50
C THR A 154 5.35 13.07 -0.44
N ASP A 155 5.55 13.15 -1.76
CA ASP A 155 4.43 13.04 -2.70
C ASP A 155 3.72 11.68 -2.58
N VAL A 156 2.41 11.68 -2.82
CA VAL A 156 1.67 10.43 -3.00
C VAL A 156 1.67 10.09 -4.48
N VAL A 157 2.10 8.88 -4.81
CA VAL A 157 2.22 8.41 -6.18
C VAL A 157 1.36 7.17 -6.40
N ILE A 158 0.79 7.11 -7.61
CA ILE A 158 0.15 5.92 -8.15
C ILE A 158 1.18 5.20 -9.01
N TRP A 159 1.30 3.89 -8.85
CA TRP A 159 2.29 3.10 -9.56
C TRP A 159 1.76 1.71 -9.96
N SER A 160 2.46 1.06 -10.89
CA SER A 160 2.12 -0.25 -11.45
C SER A 160 2.92 -1.37 -10.79
N GLY A 161 2.26 -2.47 -10.40
CA GLY A 161 2.95 -3.67 -9.91
C GLY A 161 3.69 -4.50 -10.97
N ASP A 162 3.71 -4.05 -12.22
CA ASP A 162 4.31 -4.77 -13.35
C ASP A 162 5.81 -5.05 -13.11
N GLY A 163 6.24 -6.30 -13.34
CA GLY A 163 7.63 -6.71 -13.12
C GLY A 163 8.11 -6.69 -11.66
N ILE A 164 7.24 -6.39 -10.69
CA ILE A 164 7.54 -6.48 -9.27
C ILE A 164 7.05 -7.83 -8.74
N ASP A 165 7.88 -8.47 -7.91
CA ASP A 165 7.52 -9.72 -7.23
C ASP A 165 6.50 -9.43 -6.12
N LEU A 166 5.24 -9.31 -6.53
CA LEU A 166 4.10 -9.10 -5.68
C LEU A 166 3.05 -10.15 -6.01
N PRO A 167 2.44 -10.80 -5.01
CA PRO A 167 1.33 -11.71 -5.26
C PRO A 167 0.14 -10.94 -5.82
N ASP A 168 -0.56 -11.56 -6.78
CA ASP A 168 -1.84 -11.05 -7.29
C ASP A 168 -1.72 -9.63 -7.90
N THR A 169 -0.67 -9.38 -8.69
CA THR A 169 -0.48 -8.13 -9.46
C THR A 169 -1.37 -8.05 -10.69
N HIS A 170 -1.69 -9.19 -11.30
CA HIS A 170 -2.51 -9.26 -12.49
C HIS A 170 -3.99 -8.97 -12.22
N SER A 171 -4.62 -8.26 -13.14
CA SER A 171 -6.03 -7.90 -13.13
C SER A 171 -6.58 -7.88 -14.56
N THR A 172 -7.85 -7.49 -14.71
CA THR A 172 -8.48 -7.33 -16.02
C THR A 172 -9.22 -6.01 -16.11
N PHE A 173 -8.89 -5.22 -17.12
CA PHE A 173 -9.68 -4.07 -17.55
C PHE A 173 -10.97 -4.56 -18.23
N LEU A 174 -12.12 -4.08 -17.74
CA LEU A 174 -13.46 -4.51 -18.17
C LEU A 174 -13.71 -6.02 -18.10
N GLY A 175 -12.93 -6.75 -17.28
CA GLY A 175 -13.06 -8.20 -17.14
C GLY A 175 -12.46 -9.03 -18.28
N VAL A 176 -11.85 -8.40 -19.30
CA VAL A 176 -11.41 -9.11 -20.53
C VAL A 176 -10.04 -8.70 -21.06
N ILE A 177 -9.56 -7.49 -20.75
CA ILE A 177 -8.24 -7.01 -21.21
C ILE A 177 -7.26 -7.17 -20.05
N PRO A 178 -6.17 -7.94 -20.18
CA PRO A 178 -5.14 -8.03 -19.14
C PRO A 178 -4.65 -6.65 -18.71
N TRP A 179 -4.51 -6.44 -17.40
CA TRP A 179 -4.12 -5.17 -16.82
C TRP A 179 -3.38 -5.40 -15.51
N GLU A 180 -2.39 -4.56 -15.19
CA GLU A 180 -1.69 -4.65 -13.90
C GLU A 180 -2.33 -3.75 -12.84
N LYS A 181 -2.45 -4.26 -11.62
CA LYS A 181 -3.02 -3.49 -10.51
C LYS A 181 -2.24 -2.20 -10.27
N ARG A 182 -3.01 -1.16 -9.91
CA ARG A 182 -2.47 0.12 -9.50
C ARG A 182 -2.39 0.19 -7.98
N TYR A 183 -1.27 0.67 -7.49
CA TYR A 183 -0.98 0.82 -6.08
C TYR A 183 -0.78 2.30 -5.77
N ILE A 184 -1.10 2.69 -4.54
CA ILE A 184 -0.88 4.03 -4.01
C ILE A 184 0.07 3.95 -2.83
N LYS A 185 1.13 4.76 -2.85
CA LYS A 185 2.14 4.85 -1.79
C LYS A 185 2.72 6.25 -1.71
N ARG A 186 3.40 6.55 -0.62
CA ARG A 186 4.15 7.80 -0.45
C ARG A 186 5.59 7.62 -0.90
N LEU A 187 6.09 8.55 -1.70
CA LEU A 187 7.48 8.63 -2.11
C LEU A 187 8.32 9.10 -0.93
N MET A 188 9.11 8.20 -0.35
CA MET A 188 9.95 8.51 0.82
C MET A 188 11.43 8.66 0.47
N GLY A 189 11.88 8.11 -0.66
CA GLY A 189 13.25 8.28 -1.16
C GLY A 189 13.30 8.36 -2.69
N GLN A 190 14.11 9.27 -3.19
CA GLN A 190 14.38 9.49 -4.61
C GLN A 190 15.61 8.69 -5.08
N PRO A 191 15.82 8.54 -6.40
CA PRO A 191 17.02 7.89 -6.94
C PRO A 191 18.31 8.44 -6.34
N GLY A 192 19.15 7.55 -5.82
CA GLY A 192 20.45 7.87 -5.22
C GLY A 192 20.41 8.30 -3.74
N ASP A 193 19.23 8.51 -3.15
CA ASP A 193 19.09 8.84 -1.73
C ASP A 193 19.64 7.73 -0.82
N THR A 194 20.15 8.11 0.34
CA THR A 194 20.46 7.19 1.44
C THR A 194 19.54 7.50 2.61
N VAL A 195 18.66 6.56 2.94
CA VAL A 195 17.59 6.71 3.93
C VAL A 195 17.90 5.86 5.16
N TYR A 196 17.70 6.40 6.36
CA TYR A 196 17.92 5.71 7.62
C TYR A 196 16.72 5.89 8.53
N PHE A 197 16.27 4.81 9.17
CA PHE A 197 15.10 4.81 10.04
C PHE A 197 15.56 4.92 11.49
N TYR A 198 15.05 5.89 12.22
CA TYR A 198 15.37 6.02 13.64
C TYR A 198 14.22 6.63 14.42
N GLY A 199 13.77 5.92 15.45
CA GLY A 199 12.81 6.43 16.40
C GLY A 199 11.45 6.68 15.76
N GLY A 200 11.08 5.93 14.73
CA GLY A 200 9.86 6.15 13.94
C GLY A 200 9.97 7.32 12.96
N GLU A 201 11.13 7.96 12.81
CA GLU A 201 11.37 9.02 11.83
C GLU A 201 12.33 8.55 10.71
N LEU A 202 12.37 9.30 9.61
CA LEU A 202 13.34 9.12 8.53
C LEU A 202 14.41 10.21 8.56
N TYR A 203 15.65 9.78 8.34
CA TYR A 203 16.82 10.60 8.18
C TYR A 203 17.42 10.32 6.81
N THR A 204 17.57 11.35 5.98
CA THR A 204 17.93 11.16 4.58
C THR A 204 19.06 12.08 4.16
N LEU A 205 20.01 11.48 3.44
CA LEU A 205 20.96 12.18 2.61
C LEU A 205 20.55 12.03 1.15
N ASP A 206 20.52 13.12 0.41
CA ASP A 206 20.25 13.06 -1.03
C ASP A 206 21.42 12.43 -1.79
N ARG A 207 21.25 12.26 -3.11
CA ARG A 207 22.29 11.74 -4.01
C ARG A 207 23.64 12.49 -3.92
N ASP A 208 23.61 13.79 -3.64
CA ASP A 208 24.80 14.62 -3.51
C ASP A 208 25.37 14.59 -2.08
N GLY A 209 24.72 13.83 -1.19
CA GLY A 209 25.11 13.65 0.19
C GLY A 209 24.67 14.78 1.11
N GLN A 210 23.75 15.66 0.69
CA GLN A 210 23.21 16.74 1.51
C GLN A 210 22.08 16.22 2.41
N ASN A 211 22.03 16.71 3.64
CA ASN A 211 20.98 16.32 4.58
C ASN A 211 19.64 17.00 4.24
N VAL A 212 18.68 16.19 3.80
CA VAL A 212 17.33 16.62 3.41
C VAL A 212 16.27 16.16 4.41
N THR A 213 16.66 15.71 5.59
CA THR A 213 15.76 15.18 6.64
C THR A 213 14.63 16.15 7.01
N SER A 214 14.85 17.46 6.86
CA SER A 214 13.82 18.48 7.12
C SER A 214 12.57 18.33 6.25
N THR A 215 12.64 17.68 5.08
CA THR A 215 11.49 17.45 4.20
C THR A 215 10.42 16.59 4.87
N TYR A 216 10.79 15.74 5.83
CA TYR A 216 9.85 14.86 6.53
C TYR A 216 9.21 15.49 7.78
N ARG A 217 9.58 16.74 8.14
CA ARG A 217 9.14 17.39 9.39
C ARG A 217 7.85 18.21 9.25
N HIS A 218 6.96 17.82 8.35
CA HIS A 218 5.67 18.50 8.20
C HIS A 218 4.69 18.07 9.31
N PRO A 219 3.88 18.96 9.90
CA PRO A 219 2.94 18.62 10.99
C PRO A 219 2.00 17.45 10.71
N TRP A 220 1.59 17.23 9.46
CA TRP A 220 0.72 16.09 9.09
C TRP A 220 1.45 14.74 9.14
N MET A 221 2.79 14.72 8.99
CA MET A 221 3.62 13.51 9.07
C MET A 221 3.98 13.12 10.50
N GLU A 222 3.82 14.02 11.49
CA GLU A 222 4.20 13.74 12.89
C GLU A 222 3.52 12.50 13.47
N ARG A 223 2.40 12.07 12.87
CA ARG A 223 1.63 10.88 13.27
C ARG A 223 1.97 9.62 12.50
N LEU A 224 2.90 9.70 11.56
CA LEU A 224 3.38 8.56 10.78
C LEU A 224 4.64 8.02 11.41
N ASP A 225 4.70 6.70 11.57
CA ASP A 225 5.92 6.02 12.01
C ASP A 225 6.56 5.27 10.86
N HIS A 226 7.85 5.48 10.74
CA HIS A 226 8.71 4.80 9.80
C HIS A 226 9.48 3.72 10.54
N VAL A 227 8.94 2.50 10.50
CA VAL A 227 9.59 1.29 11.02
C VAL A 227 10.27 0.57 9.86
N PRO A 228 11.59 0.30 9.93
CA PRO A 228 12.34 -0.23 8.80
C PRO A 228 11.95 -1.67 8.43
N ILE A 229 11.40 -2.42 9.39
CA ILE A 229 11.26 -3.88 9.33
C ILE A 229 9.81 -4.31 9.54
N LEU A 230 9.46 -5.48 9.02
CA LEU A 230 8.23 -6.20 9.41
C LEU A 230 8.53 -7.36 10.35
N SER A 231 9.72 -7.96 10.22
CA SER A 231 10.26 -8.93 11.18
C SER A 231 11.77 -8.79 11.28
N PHE A 232 12.36 -9.03 12.45
CA PHE A 232 13.80 -8.88 12.64
C PHE A 232 14.59 -9.87 11.81
N GLU A 233 14.05 -11.06 11.60
CA GLU A 233 14.66 -12.07 10.75
C GLU A 233 14.57 -11.77 9.25
N GLY A 234 13.83 -10.74 8.83
CA GLY A 234 13.58 -10.50 7.40
C GLY A 234 12.80 -11.63 6.71
N GLU A 235 12.71 -11.56 5.39
CA GLU A 235 12.09 -12.60 4.57
C GLU A 235 13.09 -13.72 4.24
N ARG A 236 12.58 -14.95 4.21
CA ARG A 236 13.37 -16.16 3.97
C ARG A 236 13.35 -16.55 2.51
N LEU A 237 14.38 -16.14 1.77
CA LEU A 237 14.44 -16.36 0.33
C LEU A 237 14.69 -17.82 -0.09
N ARG A 238 15.75 -18.42 0.44
CA ARG A 238 16.36 -19.63 -0.15
C ARG A 238 16.77 -20.63 0.93
N PRO A 239 15.80 -21.31 1.57
CA PRO A 239 16.13 -22.43 2.41
C PRO A 239 16.72 -23.54 1.53
N LYS A 240 18.02 -23.79 1.67
CA LYS A 240 18.66 -24.93 0.99
C LYS A 240 18.48 -26.15 1.86
N TYR A 241 17.84 -27.20 1.35
CA TYR A 241 17.70 -28.45 2.07
C TYR A 241 18.66 -29.50 1.52
N ASP A 242 19.15 -30.35 2.41
CA ASP A 242 19.83 -31.58 2.04
C ASP A 242 18.81 -32.55 1.42
N GLU A 243 19.04 -32.98 0.18
CA GLU A 243 18.08 -33.76 -0.59
C GLU A 243 17.82 -35.16 -0.02
N LEU A 244 18.78 -35.73 0.72
CA LEU A 244 18.69 -37.08 1.29
C LEU A 244 18.00 -37.07 2.66
N THR A 245 18.25 -36.03 3.46
CA THR A 245 17.78 -35.96 4.86
C THR A 245 16.65 -34.96 5.08
N GLY A 246 16.36 -34.09 4.12
CA GLY A 246 15.37 -33.02 4.25
C GLY A 246 15.78 -31.88 5.19
N ARG A 247 17.05 -31.85 5.62
CA ARG A 247 17.57 -30.91 6.63
C ARG A 247 17.97 -29.57 6.01
N LEU A 248 17.57 -28.46 6.62
CA LEU A 248 17.98 -27.11 6.21
C LEU A 248 19.51 -26.89 6.33
N GLN A 249 20.24 -26.70 5.24
CA GLN A 249 21.69 -26.45 5.21
C GLN A 249 22.06 -24.97 5.37
N SER A 250 21.29 -24.07 4.75
CA SER A 250 21.51 -22.63 4.85
C SER A 250 20.23 -21.86 4.60
N ILE A 251 20.19 -20.64 5.09
CA ILE A 251 19.12 -19.68 4.82
C ILE A 251 19.70 -18.29 4.65
N THR A 252 19.19 -17.56 3.67
CA THR A 252 19.49 -16.15 3.46
C THR A 252 18.26 -15.33 3.80
N PHE A 253 18.49 -14.28 4.56
CA PHE A 253 17.52 -13.28 4.95
C PHE A 253 17.66 -12.06 4.06
N GLU A 254 16.53 -11.56 3.61
CA GLU A 254 16.46 -10.28 2.93
C GLU A 254 15.48 -9.33 3.59
N GLN A 255 15.68 -8.06 3.30
CA GLN A 255 14.73 -7.02 3.65
C GLN A 255 14.83 -5.91 2.62
N MET A 256 13.69 -5.32 2.22
CA MET A 256 13.63 -4.41 1.07
C MET A 256 14.24 -5.03 -0.21
N HIS A 257 14.08 -6.34 -0.39
CA HIS A 257 14.74 -7.14 -1.43
C HIS A 257 16.29 -7.02 -1.47
N GLN A 258 16.91 -6.69 -0.33
CA GLN A 258 18.36 -6.69 -0.17
C GLN A 258 18.79 -7.82 0.76
N PRO A 259 19.78 -8.65 0.38
CA PRO A 259 20.33 -9.63 1.30
C PRO A 259 21.02 -8.91 2.46
N ILE A 260 20.60 -9.21 3.69
CA ILE A 260 21.15 -8.58 4.91
C ILE A 260 21.81 -9.59 5.83
N GLY A 261 21.42 -10.87 5.75
CA GLY A 261 21.90 -11.90 6.66
C GLY A 261 21.92 -13.28 6.03
N ARG A 262 22.82 -14.14 6.52
CA ARG A 262 22.89 -15.55 6.14
C ARG A 262 23.24 -16.40 7.35
N LEU A 263 22.60 -17.56 7.42
CA LEU A 263 23.02 -18.63 8.32
C LEU A 263 23.36 -19.87 7.55
N THR A 264 24.45 -20.48 7.99
CA THR A 264 24.91 -21.77 7.49
C THR A 264 24.98 -22.74 8.65
N PHE A 265 24.43 -23.94 8.45
CA PHE A 265 24.35 -25.00 9.44
C PHE A 265 25.30 -26.14 9.09
N GLY A 266 26.12 -26.54 10.05
CA GLY A 266 26.90 -27.77 9.97
C GLY A 266 26.01 -29.00 9.97
N SER A 267 26.55 -30.12 9.48
CA SER A 267 25.85 -31.42 9.43
C SER A 267 25.37 -31.93 10.80
N ASP A 268 26.02 -31.48 11.88
CA ASP A 268 25.72 -31.84 13.27
C ASP A 268 24.74 -30.90 13.98
N ARG A 269 24.27 -29.82 13.32
CA ARG A 269 23.43 -28.74 13.89
C ARG A 269 24.03 -27.95 15.05
N LYS A 270 25.20 -28.35 15.55
CA LYS A 270 25.87 -27.70 16.69
C LYS A 270 26.75 -26.55 16.23
N ASN A 271 27.27 -26.67 15.01
CA ASN A 271 28.04 -25.61 14.39
C ASN A 271 27.13 -24.78 13.47
N MET A 272 26.92 -23.53 13.82
CA MET A 272 26.18 -22.56 13.01
C MET A 272 27.03 -21.31 12.84
N THR A 273 27.06 -20.79 11.62
CA THR A 273 27.76 -19.54 11.30
C THR A 273 26.74 -18.52 10.82
N GLY A 274 26.72 -17.36 11.48
CA GLY A 274 25.97 -16.18 11.07
C GLY A 274 26.87 -15.18 10.36
N GLU A 275 26.37 -14.65 9.26
CA GLU A 275 27.09 -13.72 8.39
C GLU A 275 26.16 -12.58 7.98
N VAL A 276 26.72 -11.39 7.81
CA VAL A 276 26.04 -10.21 7.27
C VAL A 276 26.64 -9.82 5.94
N PHE A 277 25.87 -9.16 5.09
CA PHE A 277 26.32 -8.71 3.79
C PHE A 277 26.72 -7.23 3.84
N ASP A 278 27.99 -6.91 3.63
CA ASP A 278 28.49 -5.53 3.72
C ASP A 278 28.28 -4.72 2.42
N GLY A 279 27.54 -5.28 1.46
CA GLY A 279 27.37 -4.73 0.11
C GLY A 279 28.37 -5.29 -0.93
N LYS A 280 29.40 -6.02 -0.50
CA LYS A 280 30.43 -6.62 -1.39
C LYS A 280 30.58 -8.11 -1.14
N GLU A 281 30.69 -8.51 0.11
CA GLU A 281 30.91 -9.89 0.53
C GLU A 281 30.15 -10.24 1.81
N TRP A 282 30.13 -11.54 2.10
CA TRP A 282 29.56 -12.05 3.35
C TRP A 282 30.66 -12.06 4.39
N ILE A 283 30.49 -11.27 5.44
CA ILE A 283 31.41 -11.22 6.57
C ILE A 283 30.76 -11.86 7.79
N LYS A 284 31.57 -12.37 8.71
CA LYS A 284 31.08 -12.95 9.94
C LYS A 284 30.39 -11.87 10.78
N ASP A 285 29.18 -12.16 11.25
CA ASP A 285 28.44 -11.30 12.17
C ASP A 285 29.23 -11.12 13.48
N ASP A 286 29.45 -9.86 13.87
CA ASP A 286 30.14 -9.47 15.11
C ASP A 286 29.24 -8.58 15.98
N PRO A 287 28.35 -9.16 16.81
CA PRO A 287 27.42 -8.40 17.64
C PRO A 287 28.10 -7.47 18.64
N GLN A 288 29.38 -7.71 18.95
CA GLN A 288 30.16 -6.84 19.83
C GLN A 288 30.45 -5.48 19.18
N ALA A 289 30.50 -5.42 17.85
CA ALA A 289 30.68 -4.17 17.13
C ALA A 289 29.57 -3.15 17.48
N ALA A 290 28.35 -3.60 17.77
CA ALA A 290 27.24 -2.73 18.16
C ALA A 290 27.49 -1.96 19.47
N LYS A 291 28.46 -2.35 20.30
CA LYS A 291 28.76 -1.70 21.57
C LYS A 291 29.60 -0.43 21.43
N THR A 292 30.30 -0.28 20.31
CA THR A 292 31.21 0.84 20.07
C THR A 292 30.90 1.50 18.73
N PRO A 293 31.05 2.83 18.61
CA PRO A 293 30.92 3.51 17.32
C PRO A 293 31.83 2.89 16.25
N HIS A 294 31.27 2.69 15.07
CA HIS A 294 31.99 2.17 13.91
C HIS A 294 31.28 2.62 12.63
N GLU A 295 31.97 2.54 11.49
CA GLU A 295 31.55 3.17 10.22
C GLU A 295 31.32 2.18 9.07
N GLN A 296 31.29 0.88 9.38
CA GLN A 296 31.16 -0.21 8.40
C GLN A 296 30.26 -1.29 8.95
N ILE A 297 29.39 -1.86 8.12
CA ILE A 297 28.54 -2.97 8.53
C ILE A 297 29.42 -4.10 9.10
N LYS A 298 29.14 -4.51 10.33
CA LYS A 298 29.83 -5.59 11.05
C LYS A 298 28.86 -6.53 11.75
N THR A 299 27.66 -6.05 12.06
CA THR A 299 26.62 -6.80 12.78
C THR A 299 25.27 -6.59 12.12
N TYR A 300 24.40 -7.58 12.28
CA TYR A 300 23.06 -7.55 11.72
C TYR A 300 22.23 -6.36 12.25
N SER A 301 22.57 -5.86 13.44
CA SER A 301 21.94 -4.69 14.04
C SER A 301 22.33 -3.34 13.42
N ASP A 302 23.30 -3.30 12.51
CA ASP A 302 23.72 -2.06 11.83
C ASP A 302 22.69 -1.61 10.79
N PHE A 303 21.99 -2.56 10.14
CA PHE A 303 21.12 -2.24 9.00
C PHE A 303 19.94 -1.35 9.38
N PHE A 304 19.79 -0.26 8.64
CA PHE A 304 18.55 0.53 8.58
C PHE A 304 18.08 1.07 9.93
N GLY A 305 18.98 1.21 10.91
CA GLY A 305 18.67 1.64 12.27
C GLY A 305 17.83 0.67 13.09
N ILE A 306 17.79 -0.60 12.68
CA ILE A 306 17.08 -1.69 13.34
C ILE A 306 17.42 -1.81 14.83
N SER A 307 18.63 -1.40 15.25
CA SER A 307 19.07 -1.42 16.64
C SER A 307 18.22 -0.57 17.59
N ASN A 308 17.51 0.44 17.09
CA ASN A 308 16.64 1.29 17.90
C ASN A 308 15.21 0.75 18.05
N TYR A 309 14.89 -0.36 17.37
CA TYR A 309 13.55 -0.93 17.40
C TYR A 309 13.55 -2.24 18.19
N ALA A 310 12.42 -2.53 18.83
CA ALA A 310 12.11 -3.78 19.48
C ALA A 310 10.74 -4.28 19.03
N LYS A 311 10.57 -5.60 18.92
CA LYS A 311 9.25 -6.24 18.83
C LYS A 311 8.74 -6.44 20.25
N ALA A 312 7.47 -6.17 20.46
CA ALA A 312 6.88 -6.06 21.78
C ALA A 312 5.70 -7.02 21.95
N ARG A 313 5.57 -7.60 23.15
CA ARG A 313 4.33 -8.21 23.63
C ARG A 313 4.14 -7.95 25.11
N LEU A 314 2.90 -8.02 25.57
CA LEU A 314 2.56 -7.91 26.97
C LEU A 314 2.46 -9.29 27.62
N LEU A 315 3.12 -9.45 28.76
CA LEU A 315 3.09 -10.63 29.62
C LEU A 315 2.40 -10.31 30.94
N THR A 316 1.71 -11.29 31.53
CA THR A 316 1.31 -11.19 32.94
C THR A 316 2.54 -11.38 33.84
N PRO A 317 2.50 -10.90 35.10
CA PRO A 317 3.56 -11.19 36.07
C PRO A 317 3.87 -12.68 36.23
N GLU A 318 2.86 -13.55 36.13
CA GLU A 318 3.01 -15.01 36.21
C GLU A 318 3.73 -15.55 34.98
N GLN A 319 3.36 -15.09 33.78
CA GLN A 319 4.04 -15.45 32.53
C GLN A 319 5.51 -15.01 32.58
N TYR A 320 5.77 -13.76 32.98
CA TYR A 320 7.13 -13.24 33.16
C TYR A 320 7.94 -14.11 34.13
N THR A 321 7.38 -14.43 35.29
CA THR A 321 8.04 -15.25 36.31
C THR A 321 8.34 -16.65 35.78
N SER A 322 7.41 -17.26 35.05
CA SER A 322 7.61 -18.59 34.48
C SER A 322 8.70 -18.65 33.39
N MET A 323 8.98 -17.51 32.75
CA MET A 323 9.92 -17.42 31.63
C MET A 323 11.33 -17.01 32.05
N THR A 324 11.45 -16.23 33.12
CA THR A 324 12.71 -15.62 33.55
C THR A 324 13.22 -16.15 34.89
N ASP A 325 12.39 -16.89 35.63
CA ASP A 325 12.60 -17.22 37.04
C ASP A 325 12.74 -15.98 37.96
N GLU A 326 12.44 -14.77 37.46
CA GLU A 326 12.44 -13.51 38.21
C GLU A 326 11.02 -13.06 38.55
N LYS A 327 10.83 -12.40 39.70
CA LYS A 327 9.54 -11.77 40.02
C LYS A 327 9.44 -10.40 39.36
N SER A 328 8.25 -10.06 38.89
CA SER A 328 7.98 -8.70 38.41
C SER A 328 8.24 -7.68 39.51
N GLU A 329 8.86 -6.56 39.16
CA GLU A 329 9.21 -5.50 40.09
C GLU A 329 8.00 -4.61 40.42
N GLY A 330 7.92 -4.14 41.67
CA GLY A 330 6.95 -3.11 42.08
C GLY A 330 5.47 -3.51 42.00
N ASP A 331 4.64 -2.58 41.52
CA ASP A 331 3.19 -2.70 41.37
C ASP A 331 2.75 -3.04 39.93
N ALA A 332 3.67 -3.60 39.14
CA ALA A 332 3.47 -3.92 37.73
C ALA A 332 2.18 -4.73 37.49
N LYS A 333 1.34 -4.25 36.57
CA LYS A 333 0.13 -4.93 36.12
C LYS A 333 0.42 -5.90 34.98
N LEU A 334 1.32 -5.52 34.10
CA LEU A 334 1.86 -6.34 33.01
C LEU A 334 3.35 -6.04 32.87
N VAL A 335 4.06 -6.90 32.16
CA VAL A 335 5.46 -6.71 31.78
C VAL A 335 5.53 -6.67 30.26
N LEU A 336 6.14 -5.62 29.71
CA LEU A 336 6.42 -5.51 28.28
C LEU A 336 7.70 -6.29 27.98
N GLU A 337 7.58 -7.41 27.28
CA GLU A 337 8.73 -8.12 26.72
C GLU A 337 9.14 -7.44 25.41
N LEU A 338 10.41 -7.08 25.33
CA LEU A 338 11.03 -6.42 24.19
C LEU A 338 12.07 -7.34 23.59
N GLN A 339 11.87 -7.77 22.34
CA GLN A 339 12.89 -8.44 21.55
C GLN A 339 13.63 -7.40 20.71
N HIS A 340 14.94 -7.25 20.88
CA HIS A 340 15.73 -6.17 20.26
C HIS A 340 17.14 -6.61 19.90
N THR A 341 17.85 -5.73 19.18
CA THR A 341 19.25 -5.92 18.75
C THR A 341 19.47 -7.30 18.13
N PRO A 342 18.95 -7.53 16.92
CA PRO A 342 19.11 -8.82 16.24
C PRO A 342 20.58 -9.12 15.95
N TYR A 343 20.93 -10.40 15.99
CA TYR A 343 22.23 -10.92 15.60
C TYR A 343 22.10 -12.37 15.10
N LEU A 344 23.10 -12.79 14.34
CA LEU A 344 23.16 -14.10 13.69
C LEU A 344 24.21 -15.03 14.31
N SER A 345 25.16 -14.52 15.09
CA SER A 345 26.22 -15.32 15.70
C SER A 345 25.78 -16.11 16.96
N SER A 346 25.30 -17.34 16.75
CA SER A 346 25.16 -18.51 17.66
C SER A 346 24.80 -18.35 19.17
N LYS A 347 23.58 -18.79 19.51
CA LYS A 347 23.16 -19.74 20.60
C LYS A 347 21.63 -19.78 20.76
N GLY A 348 20.89 -18.87 20.11
CA GLY A 348 19.45 -18.74 20.20
C GLY A 348 18.66 -19.08 18.93
N VAL A 349 19.11 -20.05 18.13
CA VAL A 349 18.31 -20.52 16.99
C VAL A 349 17.58 -21.79 17.38
N GLU A 350 16.25 -21.69 17.48
CA GLU A 350 15.38 -22.81 17.78
C GLU A 350 14.79 -23.38 16.49
N PHE A 351 14.96 -24.67 16.24
CA PHE A 351 14.33 -25.35 15.12
C PHE A 351 12.99 -25.92 15.55
N TYR A 352 11.99 -25.79 14.68
CA TYR A 352 10.68 -26.41 14.88
C TYR A 352 10.18 -27.03 13.58
N SER A 353 9.40 -28.09 13.72
CA SER A 353 8.78 -28.76 12.59
C SER A 353 7.57 -27.96 12.14
N VAL A 354 7.54 -27.61 10.86
CA VAL A 354 6.31 -27.16 10.19
C VAL A 354 5.71 -28.34 9.42
N GLY A 355 4.42 -28.26 9.09
CA GLY A 355 3.71 -29.31 8.36
C GLY A 355 4.49 -29.78 7.12
N LEU A 356 4.31 -31.07 6.75
CA LEU A 356 5.05 -31.78 5.69
C LEU A 356 6.53 -32.10 6.01
N GLY A 357 6.94 -32.06 7.28
CA GLY A 357 8.28 -32.52 7.71
C GLY A 357 9.41 -31.55 7.34
N ARG A 358 9.08 -30.30 7.00
CA ARG A 358 10.06 -29.24 6.77
C ARG A 358 10.44 -28.60 8.11
N GLU A 359 11.70 -28.25 8.26
CA GLU A 359 12.17 -27.48 9.41
C GLU A 359 12.00 -25.98 9.12
N SER A 360 11.49 -25.28 10.13
CA SER A 360 11.57 -23.83 10.27
C SER A 360 12.46 -23.51 11.47
N LEU A 361 12.85 -22.25 11.61
CA LEU A 361 13.67 -21.79 12.72
C LEU A 361 13.15 -20.49 13.31
N HIS A 362 13.49 -20.21 14.55
CA HIS A 362 13.25 -18.93 15.21
C HIS A 362 14.57 -18.36 15.70
N PHE A 363 14.75 -17.06 15.50
CA PHE A 363 15.83 -16.30 16.12
C PHE A 363 15.43 -15.86 17.50
N THR A 364 16.38 -15.95 18.43
CA THR A 364 16.23 -15.37 19.75
C THR A 364 17.13 -14.13 19.80
N PRO A 365 16.62 -12.95 19.44
CA PRO A 365 17.32 -11.69 19.66
C PRO A 365 17.49 -11.44 21.18
N HIS A 366 18.19 -10.37 21.56
CA HIS A 366 18.23 -9.96 22.97
C HIS A 366 16.83 -9.62 23.46
N LYS A 367 16.60 -9.86 24.76
CA LYS A 367 15.33 -9.62 25.42
C LYS A 367 15.53 -8.67 26.58
N SER A 368 14.69 -7.64 26.64
CA SER A 368 14.51 -6.78 27.79
C SER A 368 13.09 -6.88 28.31
N TYR A 369 12.91 -6.52 29.58
CA TYR A 369 11.62 -6.58 30.25
C TYR A 369 11.36 -5.27 30.97
N LEU A 370 10.25 -4.62 30.62
CA LEU A 370 9.85 -3.33 31.17
C LEU A 370 8.54 -3.51 31.96
N PRO A 371 8.55 -3.41 33.31
CA PRO A 371 7.32 -3.48 34.10
C PRO A 371 6.42 -2.28 33.81
N LEU A 372 5.12 -2.50 33.64
CA LEU A 372 4.14 -1.45 33.35
C LEU A 372 3.09 -1.37 34.45
N ASN A 373 2.87 -0.17 34.98
CA ASN A 373 1.76 0.12 35.89
C ASN A 373 0.48 0.48 35.11
N GLN A 374 -0.63 0.70 35.81
CA GLN A 374 -1.91 1.01 35.15
C GLN A 374 -1.86 2.28 34.30
N ALA A 375 -1.15 3.33 34.73
CA ALA A 375 -1.06 4.57 33.95
C ALA A 375 -0.32 4.36 32.63
N HIS A 376 0.70 3.49 32.60
CA HIS A 376 1.37 3.09 31.36
C HIS A 376 0.44 2.28 30.45
N LEU A 377 -0.35 1.37 31.01
CA LEU A 377 -1.35 0.60 30.27
C LEU A 377 -2.46 1.49 29.68
N ASP A 378 -2.88 2.52 30.42
CA ASP A 378 -3.87 3.47 29.94
C ASP A 378 -3.33 4.27 28.73
N ARG A 379 -2.07 4.73 28.77
CA ARG A 379 -1.41 5.40 27.62
C ARG A 379 -1.25 4.47 26.42
N LEU A 380 -0.91 3.19 26.65
CA LEU A 380 -0.89 2.18 25.60
C LEU A 380 -2.26 2.02 24.95
N MET A 381 -3.32 2.00 25.75
CA MET A 381 -4.68 1.92 25.24
C MET A 381 -5.09 3.19 24.49
N ASP A 382 -4.69 4.38 24.95
CA ASP A 382 -4.95 5.66 24.28
C ASP A 382 -4.30 5.77 22.89
N THR A 383 -3.25 4.99 22.65
CA THR A 383 -2.48 4.98 21.40
C THR A 383 -2.74 3.71 20.60
N LEU A 384 -3.61 2.83 21.09
CA LEU A 384 -3.90 1.55 20.46
C LEU A 384 -4.44 1.78 19.05
N TYR A 385 -3.72 1.22 18.09
CA TYR A 385 -4.10 1.18 16.70
C TYR A 385 -4.26 -0.28 16.27
N THR A 386 -5.44 -0.63 15.76
CA THR A 386 -5.72 -1.95 15.20
C THR A 386 -6.29 -1.83 13.80
N ILE A 387 -6.28 -2.93 13.07
CA ILE A 387 -7.09 -3.07 11.86
C ILE A 387 -8.58 -3.09 12.25
N ARG A 388 -9.45 -2.75 11.29
CA ARG A 388 -10.86 -3.15 11.26
C ARG A 388 -11.01 -4.67 11.27
N PHE A 389 -11.88 -5.20 12.11
CA PHE A 389 -12.13 -6.63 12.25
C PHE A 389 -13.62 -6.89 12.41
N VAL A 390 -14.05 -8.10 12.05
CA VAL A 390 -15.42 -8.57 12.19
C VAL A 390 -15.49 -9.53 13.36
N VAL A 391 -16.48 -9.36 14.21
CA VAL A 391 -16.84 -10.30 15.27
C VAL A 391 -18.08 -11.06 14.83
N THR A 392 -18.01 -12.39 14.87
CA THR A 392 -19.14 -13.28 14.58
C THR A 392 -19.10 -14.46 15.54
N ASN A 393 -20.19 -14.71 16.26
CA ASN A 393 -20.25 -15.72 17.32
C ASN A 393 -19.09 -15.58 18.33
N GLN A 394 -18.80 -14.35 18.76
CA GLN A 394 -17.71 -13.99 19.68
C GLN A 394 -16.30 -14.31 19.15
N ARG A 395 -16.12 -14.58 17.86
CA ARG A 395 -14.81 -14.79 17.24
C ARG A 395 -14.46 -13.62 16.36
N ALA A 396 -13.22 -13.12 16.49
CA ALA A 396 -12.74 -12.01 15.66
C ALA A 396 -11.96 -12.49 14.44
N VAL A 397 -12.17 -11.82 13.32
CA VAL A 397 -11.43 -12.02 12.06
C VAL A 397 -11.05 -10.67 11.45
N PRO A 398 -9.88 -10.53 10.80
CA PRO A 398 -9.57 -9.34 10.01
C PRO A 398 -10.67 -9.01 8.99
N TYR A 399 -10.97 -7.73 8.82
CA TYR A 399 -11.91 -7.29 7.78
C TYR A 399 -11.37 -7.61 6.38
N GLY A 400 -12.21 -8.19 5.52
CA GLY A 400 -11.87 -8.60 4.15
C GLY A 400 -11.35 -10.02 4.01
N GLU A 401 -11.16 -10.78 5.10
CA GLU A 401 -10.87 -12.21 5.03
C GLU A 401 -12.17 -13.02 4.87
N GLU A 402 -12.25 -13.93 3.88
CA GLU A 402 -13.48 -14.68 3.58
C GLU A 402 -13.91 -15.63 4.72
N GLU A 403 -15.22 -15.82 4.91
CA GLU A 403 -15.86 -16.66 5.94
C GLU A 403 -15.56 -18.18 5.83
N GLY A 404 -14.60 -18.61 5.00
CA GLY A 404 -14.29 -20.03 4.73
C GLY A 404 -13.09 -20.62 5.52
N THR A 405 -12.28 -19.82 6.19
CA THR A 405 -11.12 -20.30 6.97
C THR A 405 -11.60 -21.04 8.23
N PRO A 406 -11.04 -22.21 8.61
CA PRO A 406 -11.53 -23.00 9.74
C PRO A 406 -11.69 -22.16 11.01
N THR A 407 -12.91 -22.15 11.55
CA THR A 407 -13.32 -21.36 12.74
C THR A 407 -12.47 -21.62 13.98
N LEU A 408 -11.77 -22.75 14.05
CA LEU A 408 -10.89 -23.16 15.15
C LEU A 408 -9.66 -22.27 15.34
N ASN A 409 -9.24 -21.50 14.32
CA ASN A 409 -8.04 -20.64 14.37
C ASN A 409 -8.33 -19.15 14.62
N ARG A 410 -9.55 -18.81 15.06
CA ARG A 410 -9.94 -17.41 15.36
C ARG A 410 -9.90 -17.08 16.87
N PRO A 411 -9.38 -15.91 17.28
CA PRO A 411 -9.42 -15.45 18.67
C PRO A 411 -10.84 -15.27 19.19
N VAL A 412 -11.04 -15.54 20.48
CA VAL A 412 -12.33 -15.43 21.16
C VAL A 412 -12.39 -14.12 21.95
N LEU A 413 -13.45 -13.34 21.72
CA LEU A 413 -13.76 -12.08 22.39
C LEU A 413 -15.11 -12.20 23.12
N PRO A 414 -15.12 -12.71 24.37
CA PRO A 414 -16.35 -12.97 25.10
C PRO A 414 -17.18 -11.71 25.33
N GLY A 415 -18.49 -11.82 25.16
CA GLY A 415 -19.43 -10.73 25.43
C GLY A 415 -19.41 -9.59 24.40
N VAL A 416 -18.60 -9.67 23.35
CA VAL A 416 -18.61 -8.71 22.24
C VAL A 416 -19.72 -9.09 21.25
N PRO A 417 -20.67 -8.19 20.94
CA PRO A 417 -21.71 -8.45 19.95
C PRO A 417 -21.14 -8.69 18.55
N ASP A 418 -21.94 -9.33 17.69
CA ASP A 418 -21.58 -9.48 16.28
C ASP A 418 -21.61 -8.12 15.57
N GLY A 419 -20.58 -7.86 14.77
CA GLY A 419 -20.43 -6.56 14.11
C GLY A 419 -19.02 -6.34 13.59
N THR A 420 -18.82 -5.21 12.92
CA THR A 420 -17.48 -4.77 12.47
C THR A 420 -16.99 -3.66 13.38
N TYR A 421 -15.76 -3.77 13.86
CA TYR A 421 -15.16 -2.87 14.84
C TYR A 421 -13.77 -2.43 14.40
N GLU A 422 -13.33 -1.25 14.83
CA GLU A 422 -11.94 -0.81 14.66
C GLU A 422 -11.49 0.10 15.82
N PHE A 423 -10.22 -0.02 16.22
CA PHE A 423 -9.56 0.97 17.06
C PHE A 423 -8.76 1.93 16.20
N TYR A 424 -8.90 3.22 16.48
CA TYR A 424 -8.17 4.27 15.79
C TYR A 424 -7.62 5.27 16.82
N TYR A 425 -6.34 5.12 17.17
CA TYR A 425 -5.66 5.89 18.23
C TYR A 425 -6.48 5.92 19.53
N GLY A 426 -6.70 4.73 20.09
CA GLY A 426 -7.41 4.49 21.35
C GLY A 426 -8.92 4.65 21.33
N LYS A 427 -9.48 5.25 20.28
CA LYS A 427 -10.93 5.35 20.10
C LYS A 427 -11.50 4.10 19.44
N LEU A 428 -12.55 3.56 20.03
CA LEU A 428 -13.26 2.39 19.53
C LEU A 428 -14.46 2.81 18.67
N TYR A 429 -14.56 2.25 17.47
CA TYR A 429 -15.67 2.48 16.55
C TYR A 429 -16.37 1.17 16.18
N GLN A 430 -17.69 1.24 16.00
CA GLN A 430 -18.45 0.28 15.23
C GLN A 430 -18.61 0.79 13.80
N VAL A 431 -18.34 -0.07 12.84
CA VAL A 431 -18.49 0.21 11.41
C VAL A 431 -19.85 -0.29 10.97
N GLY A 432 -20.71 0.66 10.59
CA GLY A 432 -22.06 0.40 10.12
C GLY A 432 -22.15 0.27 8.60
N TRP A 433 -23.39 0.28 8.12
CA TRP A 433 -23.72 0.27 6.69
C TRP A 433 -23.01 1.42 5.95
N MET A 434 -22.56 1.19 4.71
CA MET A 434 -21.76 2.14 3.91
C MET A 434 -20.47 2.65 4.58
N GLY A 435 -19.97 1.97 5.62
CA GLY A 435 -18.74 2.35 6.30
C GLY A 435 -18.89 3.49 7.32
N PHE A 436 -20.11 3.88 7.69
CA PHE A 436 -20.32 4.89 8.74
C PHE A 436 -19.72 4.44 10.08
N LEU A 437 -18.91 5.31 10.69
CA LEU A 437 -18.26 5.05 11.97
C LEU A 437 -19.09 5.61 13.11
N THR A 438 -19.45 4.76 14.06
CA THR A 438 -20.09 5.15 15.32
C THR A 438 -19.10 4.93 16.46
N GLU A 439 -18.69 6.00 17.14
CA GLU A 439 -17.85 5.88 18.34
C GLU A 439 -18.62 5.14 19.43
N LEU A 440 -18.01 4.11 20.01
CA LEU A 440 -18.62 3.29 21.05
C LEU A 440 -18.26 3.82 22.44
N PRO A 441 -19.14 3.65 23.44
CA PRO A 441 -18.89 4.10 24.79
C PRO A 441 -17.83 3.24 25.50
N ASP A 442 -17.18 3.82 26.51
CA ASP A 442 -16.18 3.14 27.36
C ASP A 442 -16.75 1.92 28.12
N SER A 443 -18.08 1.81 28.23
CA SER A 443 -18.75 0.65 28.82
C SER A 443 -18.75 -0.59 27.91
N HIS A 444 -18.38 -0.44 26.63
CA HIS A 444 -18.29 -1.57 25.71
C HIS A 444 -17.17 -2.52 26.15
N PRO A 445 -17.32 -3.86 26.05
CA PRO A 445 -16.31 -4.81 26.55
C PRO A 445 -14.91 -4.60 25.97
N LEU A 446 -14.83 -4.27 24.67
CA LEU A 446 -13.57 -3.97 24.00
C LEU A 446 -12.87 -2.72 24.55
N ALA A 447 -13.62 -1.75 25.07
CA ALA A 447 -13.07 -0.51 25.62
C ALA A 447 -12.54 -0.66 27.06
N SER A 448 -12.67 -1.86 27.66
CA SER A 448 -12.17 -2.13 29.00
C SER A 448 -10.68 -1.86 29.11
N ARG A 449 -10.28 -1.07 30.11
CA ARG A 449 -8.87 -0.79 30.42
C ARG A 449 -8.26 -1.76 31.44
N SER A 450 -8.88 -2.93 31.62
CA SER A 450 -8.30 -3.97 32.45
C SER A 450 -7.00 -4.48 31.83
N ALA A 451 -6.04 -4.87 32.67
CA ALA A 451 -4.78 -5.44 32.20
C ALA A 451 -4.99 -6.64 31.27
N GLU A 452 -5.98 -7.51 31.57
CA GLU A 452 -6.31 -8.65 30.72
C GLU A 452 -6.79 -8.23 29.32
N ASN A 453 -7.69 -7.25 29.23
CA ASN A 453 -8.20 -6.79 27.93
C ASN A 453 -7.12 -6.07 27.12
N ILE A 454 -6.31 -5.23 27.78
CA ILE A 454 -5.19 -4.54 27.14
C ILE A 454 -4.17 -5.55 26.63
N GLN A 455 -3.80 -6.55 27.43
CA GLN A 455 -2.89 -7.62 26.99
C GLN A 455 -3.42 -8.34 25.75
N LYS A 456 -4.71 -8.72 25.78
CA LYS A 456 -5.36 -9.43 24.67
C LYS A 456 -5.36 -8.60 23.39
N LEU A 457 -5.84 -7.36 23.43
CA LEU A 457 -5.92 -6.51 22.25
C LEU A 457 -4.55 -6.07 21.73
N PHE A 458 -3.61 -5.79 22.64
CA PHE A 458 -2.24 -5.46 22.25
C PHE A 458 -1.58 -6.63 21.53
N ASN A 459 -1.64 -7.84 22.10
CA ASN A 459 -0.97 -9.01 21.55
C ASN A 459 -1.66 -9.52 20.26
N LEU A 460 -2.99 -9.52 20.17
CA LEU A 460 -3.69 -9.92 18.94
C LEU A 460 -3.44 -8.98 17.76
N GLY A 461 -3.32 -7.69 18.07
CA GLY A 461 -3.01 -6.63 17.15
C GLY A 461 -3.72 -6.58 15.81
N ILE A 462 -2.95 -6.39 14.76
CA ILE A 462 -3.46 -6.32 13.38
C ILE A 462 -3.64 -7.72 12.78
N GLU A 463 -3.07 -8.73 13.43
CA GLU A 463 -2.97 -10.09 12.97
C GLU A 463 -4.24 -10.89 13.23
N MET A 464 -4.92 -10.63 14.36
CA MET A 464 -6.15 -11.33 14.78
C MET A 464 -6.09 -12.85 14.60
N HIS A 465 -4.91 -13.43 14.89
CA HIS A 465 -4.62 -14.85 14.75
C HIS A 465 -4.36 -15.49 16.13
N LEU A 466 -4.73 -16.76 16.30
CA LEU A 466 -4.57 -17.47 17.58
C LEU A 466 -3.11 -17.69 18.00
N ASP A 467 -2.16 -17.58 17.08
CA ASP A 467 -0.74 -17.66 17.42
C ASP A 467 -0.27 -16.48 18.27
N PHE A 468 -1.00 -15.36 18.27
CA PHE A 468 -0.71 -14.20 19.11
C PHE A 468 -1.68 -14.06 20.29
N ASP A 469 -2.57 -15.05 20.50
CA ASP A 469 -3.52 -15.04 21.61
C ASP A 469 -2.77 -15.30 22.93
N PRO A 470 -2.76 -14.34 23.88
CA PRO A 470 -2.06 -14.52 25.15
C PRO A 470 -2.61 -15.69 25.99
N ALA A 471 -3.86 -16.11 25.76
CA ALA A 471 -4.47 -17.23 26.50
C ALA A 471 -3.85 -18.59 26.14
N ARG A 472 -3.11 -18.69 25.02
CA ARG A 472 -2.46 -19.93 24.58
C ARG A 472 -1.01 -20.09 25.00
N GLY A 473 -0.39 -19.04 25.56
CA GLY A 473 1.00 -19.08 26.02
C GLY A 473 2.00 -19.38 24.90
N THR A 474 1.76 -18.88 23.69
CA THR A 474 2.63 -19.14 22.54
C THR A 474 3.97 -18.40 22.67
N GLY A 475 5.02 -18.91 22.01
CA GLY A 475 6.31 -18.22 21.90
C GLY A 475 6.36 -17.13 20.82
N GLN A 476 5.29 -16.95 20.04
CA GLN A 476 5.27 -15.98 18.94
C GLN A 476 5.05 -14.55 19.46
N ILE A 477 5.62 -13.58 18.74
CA ILE A 477 5.49 -12.15 19.04
C ILE A 477 4.80 -11.45 17.87
N PRO A 478 3.70 -10.72 18.11
CA PRO A 478 3.02 -9.95 17.08
C PRO A 478 3.92 -8.84 16.51
N SER A 479 3.48 -8.23 15.42
CA SER A 479 4.16 -7.11 14.75
C SER A 479 3.86 -5.80 15.49
N ARG A 480 4.14 -5.78 16.79
CA ARG A 480 4.06 -4.60 17.64
C ARG A 480 5.47 -4.09 17.88
N PHE A 481 5.70 -2.81 17.61
CA PHE A 481 7.05 -2.24 17.71
C PHE A 481 7.13 -1.19 18.80
N ALA A 482 8.28 -1.18 19.47
CA ALA A 482 8.70 -0.17 20.41
C ALA A 482 10.05 0.42 19.99
N TYR A 483 10.31 1.66 20.35
CA TYR A 483 11.55 2.36 20.01
C TYR A 483 11.73 3.59 20.89
N PHE A 484 12.95 4.13 20.90
CA PHE A 484 13.23 5.42 21.52
C PHE A 484 13.20 6.56 20.52
N ARG A 485 12.71 7.72 20.97
CA ARG A 485 12.83 8.99 20.25
C ARG A 485 13.10 10.09 21.29
N ASN A 486 14.30 10.66 21.25
CA ASN A 486 14.69 11.76 22.14
C ASN A 486 14.49 11.42 23.63
N GLY A 487 14.93 10.24 24.06
CA GLY A 487 14.88 9.75 25.44
C GLY A 487 13.51 9.25 25.89
N ASP A 488 12.44 9.54 25.15
CA ASP A 488 11.10 9.02 25.42
C ASP A 488 10.94 7.65 24.76
N PHE A 489 10.16 6.77 25.39
CA PHE A 489 9.90 5.41 24.97
C PHE A 489 8.53 5.31 24.31
N TYR A 490 8.54 4.89 23.04
CA TYR A 490 7.36 4.78 22.21
C TYR A 490 6.97 3.33 21.99
N VAL A 491 5.68 3.08 21.90
CA VAL A 491 5.10 1.80 21.47
C VAL A 491 3.99 2.11 20.47
N MET A 492 4.06 1.51 19.28
CA MET A 492 3.07 1.69 18.22
C MET A 492 2.77 3.17 17.86
N GLY A 493 3.77 4.05 17.89
CA GLY A 493 3.59 5.48 17.60
C GLY A 493 3.23 6.36 18.79
N GLY A 494 2.85 5.75 19.91
CA GLY A 494 2.50 6.45 21.13
C GLY A 494 3.64 6.53 22.13
N SER A 495 3.91 7.70 22.69
CA SER A 495 4.79 7.79 23.87
C SER A 495 4.11 7.15 25.08
N VAL A 496 4.73 6.12 25.64
CA VAL A 496 4.21 5.38 26.81
C VAL A 496 4.92 5.81 28.08
N LEU A 497 6.25 5.98 28.01
CA LEU A 497 7.07 6.47 29.12
C LEU A 497 7.95 7.61 28.62
N ASN A 498 7.86 8.77 29.26
CA ASN A 498 8.72 9.90 28.94
C ASN A 498 10.09 9.69 29.60
N ARG A 499 11.13 10.37 29.11
CA ARG A 499 12.52 10.31 29.61
C ARG A 499 12.67 10.48 31.13
N ASP A 500 11.73 11.17 31.75
CA ASP A 500 11.74 11.45 33.19
C ASP A 500 11.02 10.43 34.04
N ASP A 501 10.33 9.47 33.42
CA ASP A 501 9.60 8.40 34.10
C ASP A 501 10.56 7.53 34.93
N PRO A 502 10.31 7.37 36.25
CA PRO A 502 11.16 6.56 37.12
C PRO A 502 11.31 5.11 36.67
N THR A 503 10.24 4.52 36.10
CA THR A 503 10.27 3.14 35.59
C THR A 503 11.20 3.04 34.39
N LEU A 504 11.20 4.04 33.51
CA LEU A 504 12.11 4.08 32.38
C LEU A 504 13.58 4.27 32.83
N LYS A 505 13.83 5.15 33.81
CA LYS A 505 15.18 5.34 34.36
C LYS A 505 15.73 4.05 34.97
N ALA A 506 14.93 3.36 35.79
CA ALA A 506 15.32 2.08 36.38
C ALA A 506 15.57 1.00 35.33
N PHE A 507 14.74 0.94 34.28
CA PHE A 507 14.96 0.05 33.13
C PHE A 507 16.31 0.32 32.46
N LEU A 508 16.63 1.59 32.15
CA LEU A 508 17.89 1.95 31.51
C LEU A 508 19.11 1.66 32.40
N GLU A 509 18.99 1.81 33.72
CA GLU A 509 20.04 1.39 34.67
C GLU A 509 20.26 -0.13 34.61
N LYS A 510 19.19 -0.93 34.56
CA LYS A 510 19.25 -2.39 34.42
C LYS A 510 19.88 -2.82 33.10
N GLU A 511 19.50 -2.18 32.00
CA GLU A 511 20.08 -2.42 30.66
C GLU A 511 21.60 -2.18 30.66
N ASN A 512 22.04 -1.04 31.19
CA ASN A 512 23.47 -0.71 31.28
C ASN A 512 24.23 -1.67 32.20
N ALA A 513 23.64 -2.06 33.33
CA ALA A 513 24.25 -3.04 34.23
C ALA A 513 24.37 -4.43 33.58
N ALA A 514 23.35 -4.86 32.82
CA ALA A 514 23.38 -6.11 32.07
C ALA A 514 24.48 -6.09 31.01
N ALA A 515 24.60 -5.00 30.25
CA ALA A 515 25.64 -4.82 29.23
C ALA A 515 27.07 -4.81 29.81
N ALA A 516 27.25 -4.35 31.05
CA ALA A 516 28.52 -4.38 31.75
C ALA A 516 28.88 -5.78 32.29
N LYS A 517 27.87 -6.59 32.66
CA LYS A 517 28.05 -7.93 33.20
C LYS A 517 28.24 -8.99 32.11
N GLU A 518 27.47 -8.89 31.04
CA GLU A 518 27.46 -9.86 29.95
C GLU A 518 28.14 -9.28 28.70
N SER A 519 29.28 -9.86 28.33
CA SER A 519 30.01 -9.43 27.14
C SER A 519 29.16 -9.52 25.88
N ALA A 520 28.29 -10.53 25.70
CA ALA A 520 27.45 -10.66 24.53
C ALA A 520 26.32 -9.60 24.43
N TYR A 521 25.79 -9.16 25.57
CA TYR A 521 24.56 -8.36 25.63
C TYR A 521 24.74 -6.93 25.16
N VAL A 522 23.88 -6.47 24.24
CA VAL A 522 23.84 -5.09 23.75
C VAL A 522 22.58 -4.44 24.32
N PRO A 523 22.70 -3.34 25.06
CA PRO A 523 21.56 -2.76 25.78
C PRO A 523 20.59 -2.05 24.83
N PHE A 524 19.29 -2.14 25.13
CA PHE A 524 18.23 -1.43 24.41
C PHE A 524 18.04 -0.03 24.97
N VAL A 525 18.80 0.92 24.42
CA VAL A 525 18.85 2.30 24.89
C VAL A 525 18.75 3.27 23.71
N ASP A 526 18.28 4.49 23.99
CA ASP A 526 18.34 5.57 23.01
C ASP A 526 19.80 5.98 22.74
N ARG A 527 20.19 5.98 21.47
CA ARG A 527 21.50 6.47 21.01
C ARG A 527 21.42 7.89 20.45
N GLY A 528 20.22 8.48 20.43
CA GLY A 528 19.95 9.75 19.80
C GLY A 528 19.87 9.69 18.26
N PRO A 529 19.48 10.79 17.62
CA PRO A 529 19.42 10.89 16.16
C PRO A 529 20.75 10.47 15.49
N PRO A 530 20.70 9.78 14.35
CA PRO A 530 21.90 9.33 13.65
C PRO A 530 22.74 10.50 13.12
N SER A 531 24.06 10.34 13.13
CA SER A 531 24.97 11.27 12.44
C SER A 531 24.92 11.06 10.91
N GLU A 532 25.43 12.00 10.12
CA GLU A 532 25.50 11.81 8.67
C GLU A 532 26.38 10.61 8.29
N GLU A 533 27.47 10.37 9.03
CA GLU A 533 28.32 9.20 8.84
C GLU A 533 27.55 7.90 9.11
N THR A 534 26.72 7.89 10.14
CA THR A 534 25.81 6.77 10.46
C THR A 534 24.85 6.52 9.30
N ILE A 535 24.23 7.56 8.76
CA ILE A 535 23.31 7.45 7.62
C ILE A 535 24.05 6.89 6.39
N ARG A 536 25.25 7.40 6.07
CA ARG A 536 26.05 6.92 4.92
C ARG A 536 26.49 5.46 5.08
N ALA A 537 26.86 5.05 6.29
CA ALA A 537 27.39 3.72 6.55
C ALA A 537 26.30 2.65 6.58
N PHE A 538 25.12 2.99 7.11
CA PHE A 538 24.11 2.01 7.53
C PHE A 538 22.71 2.24 6.96
N GLY A 539 22.51 3.35 6.23
CA GLY A 539 21.27 3.65 5.55
C GLY A 539 21.02 2.76 4.34
N VAL A 540 19.75 2.63 3.98
CA VAL A 540 19.34 2.01 2.73
C VAL A 540 19.58 2.98 1.58
N LYS A 541 20.42 2.58 0.61
CA LYS A 541 20.62 3.35 -0.61
C LYS A 541 19.56 3.01 -1.65
N VAL A 542 18.84 4.01 -2.13
CA VAL A 542 17.88 3.89 -3.23
C VAL A 542 18.67 3.76 -4.54
N PRO A 543 18.45 2.70 -5.35
CA PRO A 543 19.12 2.55 -6.63
C PRO A 543 18.82 3.71 -7.58
N GLU A 544 19.71 3.94 -8.55
CA GLU A 544 19.42 4.84 -9.67
C GLU A 544 18.16 4.36 -10.40
N ASP A 545 17.37 5.29 -10.93
CA ASP A 545 16.09 5.05 -11.60
C ASP A 545 15.02 4.34 -10.75
N HIS A 546 15.18 4.29 -9.43
CA HIS A 546 14.21 3.68 -8.52
C HIS A 546 13.77 4.63 -7.40
N TYR A 547 12.64 4.31 -6.78
CA TYR A 547 12.03 5.07 -5.70
C TYR A 547 11.72 4.18 -4.51
N LEU A 548 11.93 4.70 -3.30
CA LEU A 548 11.47 4.07 -2.05
C LEU A 548 10.05 4.54 -1.76
N LEU A 549 9.08 3.62 -1.86
CA LEU A 549 7.67 3.91 -1.67
C LEU A 549 7.15 3.22 -0.40
N LEU A 550 6.71 4.00 0.59
CA LEU A 550 6.15 3.48 1.86
C LEU A 550 4.67 3.80 1.98
N GLY A 551 3.92 2.97 2.71
CA GLY A 551 2.56 3.32 3.11
C GLY A 551 2.57 4.13 4.41
N ASP A 552 1.59 5.02 4.55
CA ASP A 552 1.44 5.83 5.76
C ASP A 552 1.03 4.99 6.98
N ASN A 553 0.36 3.86 6.74
CA ASN A 553 0.04 2.88 7.77
C ASN A 553 0.99 1.70 7.66
N TYR A 554 2.19 1.86 8.23
CA TYR A 554 3.27 0.89 8.12
C TYR A 554 2.83 -0.54 8.49
N SER A 555 1.94 -0.66 9.48
CA SER A 555 1.46 -1.94 10.02
C SER A 555 0.54 -2.69 9.03
N ARG A 556 -0.10 -1.99 8.09
CA ARG A 556 -1.02 -2.55 7.10
C ARG A 556 -0.59 -2.26 5.67
N SER A 557 0.70 -2.01 5.49
CA SER A 557 1.24 -1.64 4.20
C SER A 557 2.22 -2.70 3.73
N ALA A 558 1.81 -3.44 2.70
CA ALA A 558 2.78 -4.04 1.78
C ALA A 558 3.37 -2.90 0.96
N ASP A 559 4.62 -2.55 1.25
CA ASP A 559 5.38 -1.46 0.63
C ASP A 559 6.81 -1.89 0.35
N SER A 560 7.71 -0.94 0.05
CA SER A 560 9.09 -1.24 -0.30
C SER A 560 9.86 -2.08 0.72
N ARG A 561 9.38 -2.22 1.97
CA ARG A 561 9.94 -3.16 2.95
C ARG A 561 9.75 -4.62 2.57
N ILE A 562 8.67 -4.91 1.83
CA ILE A 562 8.36 -6.23 1.27
C ILE A 562 8.95 -6.32 -0.14
N PHE A 563 8.47 -5.48 -1.07
CA PHE A 563 8.71 -5.68 -2.50
C PHE A 563 9.94 -4.94 -3.07
N GLY A 564 10.71 -4.26 -2.22
CA GLY A 564 11.87 -3.47 -2.64
C GLY A 564 11.53 -2.14 -3.31
N PHE A 565 12.47 -1.60 -4.08
CA PHE A 565 12.31 -0.29 -4.72
C PHE A 565 11.49 -0.38 -6.01
N VAL A 566 10.78 0.71 -6.31
CA VAL A 566 9.92 0.79 -7.49
C VAL A 566 10.64 1.51 -8.63
N PRO A 567 10.77 0.91 -9.83
CA PRO A 567 11.35 1.57 -10.98
C PRO A 567 10.60 2.85 -11.36
N SER A 568 11.30 3.83 -11.90
CA SER A 568 10.71 5.08 -12.42
C SER A 568 9.61 4.80 -13.44
N ALA A 569 9.85 3.86 -14.36
CA ALA A 569 8.89 3.39 -15.37
C ALA A 569 7.58 2.88 -14.77
N ASN A 570 7.55 2.48 -13.51
CA ASN A 570 6.34 1.98 -12.87
C ASN A 570 5.46 3.11 -12.31
N LEU A 571 5.92 4.36 -12.24
CA LEU A 571 5.15 5.49 -11.72
C LEU A 571 4.10 5.93 -12.75
N GLN A 572 2.84 6.07 -12.36
CA GLN A 572 1.72 6.25 -13.31
C GLN A 572 0.95 7.55 -13.13
N GLY A 573 1.13 8.25 -12.02
CA GLY A 573 0.51 9.55 -11.76
C GLY A 573 0.51 9.91 -10.28
N VAL A 574 -0.14 11.01 -9.94
CA VAL A 574 -0.37 11.47 -8.56
C VAL A 574 -1.86 11.69 -8.30
N PRO A 575 -2.35 11.55 -7.06
CA PRO A 575 -3.68 12.02 -6.70
C PRO A 575 -3.80 13.52 -6.96
N SER A 576 -4.76 13.91 -7.79
CA SER A 576 -5.23 15.29 -7.95
C SER A 576 -6.54 15.40 -7.17
N ILE A 577 -6.59 16.31 -6.19
CA ILE A 577 -7.81 16.61 -5.43
C ILE A 577 -8.85 17.26 -6.34
#